data_AF-A0A6I5CPW0-F1
#
_entry.id   AF-A0A6I5CPW0-F1
#
_cell.length_a   1.000
_cell.length_b   1.000
_cell.length_c   1.000
_cell.angle_alpha   90.00
_cell.angle_beta   90.00
_cell.angle_gamma   90.00
#
_symmetry.space_group_name_H-M   'P 1'
#
loop_
_entity.id
_entity.type
_entity.pdbx_description
1 polymer ?
#
loop_
_entity_poly.entity_id
_entity_poly.type
_entity_poly.pdbx_seq_one_letter_code
_entity_poly.pdbx_strand_id
1 'polypeptide(L)'
;LTAPFCLVAGVLAIALPTAPAAAAPPVAADGFTALSAAEFGRACCDGVAQIFLLDQWYAGLILLAGLLVASRTAAVAAVCGSVVAVLTACAMGLPADRIEAGLYGYNAVLVAIALAATFLPLTRWTAGYAALAAVASVPFTAAWQAFAQPSGGSPFTWPFVVTTWLFLAAVPALDRPGISLEKAK
;
A
#
# COMPACT_ATOMS: atom_id res chain seq x y z
N LEU A 1 13.69 -0.31 2.18
CA LEU A 1 12.54 0.05 1.32
C LEU A 1 12.95 -0.03 -0.15
N THR A 2 12.05 0.24 -1.09
CA THR A 2 12.21 0.00 -2.54
C THR A 2 12.63 1.25 -3.34
N ALA A 3 13.15 2.29 -2.69
CA ALA A 3 13.55 3.54 -3.34
C ALA A 3 14.55 3.35 -4.52
N PRO A 4 15.59 2.48 -4.43
CA PRO A 4 16.47 2.23 -5.57
C PRO A 4 15.73 1.68 -6.80
N PHE A 5 14.79 0.75 -6.58
CA PHE A 5 13.93 0.23 -7.66
C PHE A 5 13.08 1.35 -8.27
N CYS A 6 12.41 2.17 -7.46
CA CYS A 6 11.58 3.26 -7.96
C CYS A 6 12.39 4.30 -8.77
N LEU A 7 13.63 4.60 -8.36
CA LEU A 7 14.51 5.51 -9.08
C LEU A 7 14.92 4.93 -10.43
N VAL A 8 15.42 3.69 -10.44
CA VAL A 8 15.87 3.03 -11.68
C VAL A 8 14.70 2.83 -12.64
N ALA A 9 13.58 2.28 -12.16
CA ALA A 9 12.39 2.04 -12.97
C ALA A 9 11.79 3.35 -13.49
N GLY A 10 11.76 4.41 -12.69
CA GLY A 10 11.30 5.73 -13.11
C GLY A 10 12.19 6.35 -14.19
N VAL A 11 13.51 6.30 -14.03
CA VAL A 11 14.45 6.78 -15.06
C VAL A 11 14.28 6.01 -16.36
N LEU A 12 14.17 4.68 -16.29
CA LEU A 12 13.95 3.85 -17.47
C LEU A 12 12.59 4.14 -18.14
N ALA A 13 11.53 4.33 -17.36
CA ALA A 13 10.21 4.65 -17.90
C ALA A 13 10.17 5.99 -18.66
N ILE A 14 10.95 6.98 -18.22
CA ILE A 14 11.10 8.28 -18.88
C ILE A 14 12.02 8.16 -20.11
N ALA A 15 13.10 7.39 -20.01
CA ALA A 15 14.12 7.29 -21.04
C ALA A 15 13.70 6.40 -22.22
N LEU A 16 12.87 5.38 -21.99
CA LEU A 16 12.36 4.52 -23.06
C LEU A 16 11.03 5.05 -23.61
N PRO A 17 10.83 5.00 -24.94
CA PRO A 17 9.52 5.23 -25.52
C PRO A 17 8.56 4.14 -25.02
N THR A 18 7.66 4.53 -24.13
CA THR A 18 6.60 3.68 -23.61
C THR A 18 5.28 4.07 -24.26
N ALA A 19 4.34 3.12 -24.30
CA ALA A 19 2.98 3.44 -24.70
C ALA A 19 2.43 4.58 -23.82
N PRO A 20 1.61 5.50 -24.36
CA PRO A 20 1.01 6.55 -23.55
C PRO A 20 0.31 5.95 -22.34
N ALA A 21 0.56 6.52 -21.15
CA ALA A 21 -0.11 6.07 -19.94
C ALA A 21 -1.63 6.11 -20.16
N ALA A 22 -2.31 5.09 -19.63
CA ALA A 22 -3.76 5.10 -19.55
C ALA A 22 -4.18 6.38 -18.80
N ALA A 23 -5.07 7.15 -19.43
CA ALA A 23 -5.53 8.42 -18.91
C ALA A 23 -5.99 8.27 -17.46
N ALA A 24 -5.62 9.24 -16.62
CA ALA A 24 -6.13 9.29 -15.27
C ALA A 24 -7.66 9.28 -15.33
N PRO A 25 -8.32 8.34 -14.63
CA PRO A 25 -9.76 8.37 -14.52
C PRO A 25 -10.18 9.69 -13.85
N PRO A 26 -11.42 10.15 -14.10
CA PRO A 26 -11.95 11.35 -13.47
C PRO A 26 -11.82 11.26 -11.95
N VAL A 27 -11.68 12.43 -11.33
CA VAL A 27 -11.66 12.61 -9.86
C VAL A 27 -12.83 11.83 -9.25
N ALA A 28 -12.58 11.21 -8.09
CA ALA A 28 -13.50 10.37 -7.33
C ALA A 28 -14.97 10.72 -7.56
N ALA A 29 -15.77 9.72 -7.92
CA ALA A 29 -17.21 9.90 -8.03
C ALA A 29 -17.79 10.30 -6.66
N ASP A 30 -18.79 11.18 -6.64
CA ASP A 30 -19.49 11.51 -5.40
C ASP A 30 -20.10 10.23 -4.79
N GLY A 31 -19.52 9.73 -3.70
CA GLY A 31 -20.07 8.62 -2.93
C GLY A 31 -19.10 7.48 -2.62
N PHE A 32 -19.66 6.35 -2.18
CA PHE A 32 -18.95 5.13 -1.82
C PHE A 32 -18.89 4.18 -3.02
N THR A 33 -17.71 3.64 -3.35
CA THR A 33 -17.57 2.61 -4.38
C THR A 33 -18.01 1.26 -3.83
N ALA A 34 -19.16 0.76 -4.28
CA ALA A 34 -19.69 -0.53 -3.85
C ALA A 34 -19.00 -1.69 -4.58
N LEU A 35 -18.54 -2.69 -3.82
CA LEU A 35 -18.04 -3.96 -4.31
C LEU A 35 -18.85 -5.11 -3.71
N SER A 36 -19.10 -6.16 -4.49
CA SER A 36 -19.55 -7.44 -3.97
C SER A 36 -18.48 -8.06 -3.06
N ALA A 37 -18.88 -9.02 -2.23
CA ALA A 37 -17.93 -9.74 -1.36
C ALA A 37 -16.83 -10.47 -2.16
N ALA A 38 -17.16 -10.96 -3.36
CA ALA A 38 -16.22 -11.64 -4.24
C ALA A 38 -15.20 -10.66 -4.85
N GLU A 39 -15.67 -9.50 -5.33
CA GLU A 39 -14.80 -8.43 -5.85
C GLU A 39 -13.90 -7.88 -4.74
N PHE A 40 -14.44 -7.68 -3.53
CA PHE A 40 -13.65 -7.25 -2.38
C PHE A 40 -12.53 -8.25 -2.04
N GLY A 41 -12.86 -9.55 -1.96
CA GLY A 41 -11.88 -10.59 -1.69
C GLY A 41 -10.81 -10.70 -2.77
N ARG A 42 -11.22 -10.55 -4.04
CA ARG A 42 -10.31 -10.53 -5.19
C ARG A 42 -9.39 -9.31 -5.16
N ALA A 43 -9.94 -8.10 -4.99
CA ALA A 43 -9.18 -6.86 -4.86
C ALA A 43 -8.13 -6.92 -3.73
N CYS A 44 -8.47 -7.56 -2.61
CA CYS A 44 -7.51 -7.79 -1.52
C CYS A 44 -6.33 -8.67 -1.96
N CYS A 45 -6.59 -9.71 -2.75
CA CYS A 45 -5.56 -10.60 -3.28
C CYS A 45 -4.72 -9.91 -4.36
N ASP A 46 -5.36 -9.19 -5.28
CA ASP A 46 -4.69 -8.40 -6.32
C ASP A 46 -3.81 -7.31 -5.69
N GLY A 47 -4.25 -6.68 -4.60
CA GLY A 47 -3.43 -5.76 -3.82
C GLY A 47 -2.11 -6.37 -3.32
N VAL A 48 -2.08 -7.66 -2.99
CA VAL A 48 -0.83 -8.36 -2.63
C VAL A 48 -0.03 -8.75 -3.87
N ALA A 49 -0.70 -9.23 -4.92
CA ALA A 49 -0.06 -9.61 -6.19
C ALA A 49 0.68 -8.44 -6.85
N GLN A 50 0.08 -7.25 -6.81
CA GLN A 50 0.63 -6.01 -7.40
C GLN A 50 1.92 -5.53 -6.76
N ILE A 51 2.32 -6.05 -5.59
CA ILE A 51 3.66 -5.79 -5.03
C ILE A 51 4.76 -6.19 -6.02
N PHE A 52 4.53 -7.27 -6.76
CA PHE A 52 5.42 -7.78 -7.80
C PHE A 52 4.90 -7.50 -9.21
N LEU A 53 3.96 -6.56 -9.36
CA LEU A 53 3.35 -6.17 -10.63
C LEU A 53 2.66 -7.35 -11.35
N LEU A 54 2.06 -8.26 -10.57
CA LEU A 54 1.33 -9.42 -11.09
C LEU A 54 -0.16 -9.07 -11.18
N ASP A 55 -0.77 -9.38 -12.32
CA ASP A 55 -2.18 -9.11 -12.65
C ASP A 55 -3.11 -10.29 -12.33
N GLN A 56 -2.64 -11.26 -11.55
CA GLN A 56 -3.35 -12.49 -11.21
C GLN A 56 -3.64 -12.56 -9.72
N TRP A 57 -4.92 -12.51 -9.33
CA TRP A 57 -5.35 -12.56 -7.93
C TRP A 57 -4.80 -13.77 -7.16
N TYR A 58 -4.69 -14.93 -7.80
CA TYR A 58 -4.18 -16.15 -7.15
C TYR A 58 -2.68 -16.05 -6.83
N ALA A 59 -1.92 -15.20 -7.54
CA ALA A 59 -0.53 -14.93 -7.18
C ALA A 59 -0.44 -14.26 -5.80
N GLY A 60 -1.42 -13.40 -5.44
CA GLY A 60 -1.54 -12.82 -4.12
C GLY A 60 -1.66 -13.88 -3.02
N LEU A 61 -2.45 -14.94 -3.24
CA LEU A 61 -2.57 -16.05 -2.29
C LEU A 61 -1.25 -16.83 -2.13
N ILE A 62 -0.54 -17.08 -3.22
CA ILE A 62 0.77 -17.76 -3.18
C ILE A 62 1.79 -16.92 -2.41
N LEU A 63 1.80 -15.61 -2.65
CA LEU A 63 2.66 -14.67 -1.92
C LEU A 63 2.30 -14.60 -0.43
N LEU A 64 1.01 -14.57 -0.09
CA LEU A 64 0.56 -14.63 1.31
C LEU A 64 0.97 -15.94 1.99
N ALA A 65 0.86 -17.08 1.30
CA ALA A 65 1.31 -18.37 1.83
C ALA A 65 2.82 -18.38 2.09
N GLY A 66 3.63 -17.88 1.14
CA GLY A 66 5.07 -17.73 1.32
C GLY A 66 5.41 -16.80 2.48
N LEU A 67 4.69 -15.67 2.59
CA LEU A 67 4.87 -14.72 3.68
C LEU A 67 4.47 -15.32 5.03
N LEU A 68 3.42 -16.15 5.08
CA LEU A 68 2.98 -16.84 6.30
C LEU A 68 4.03 -17.84 6.80
N VAL A 69 4.67 -18.57 5.89
CA VAL A 69 5.79 -19.48 6.20
C VAL A 69 6.99 -18.68 6.74
N ALA A 70 7.28 -17.51 6.17
CA ALA A 70 8.40 -16.68 6.60
C ALA A 70 8.14 -15.93 7.92
N SER A 71 6.95 -15.36 8.08
CA SER A 71 6.56 -14.57 9.25
C SER A 71 5.03 -14.40 9.34
N ARG A 72 4.43 -15.01 10.36
CA ARG A 72 2.99 -14.86 10.65
C ARG A 72 2.60 -13.39 10.86
N THR A 73 3.44 -12.60 11.53
CA THR A 73 3.18 -11.18 11.76
C THR A 73 3.15 -10.39 10.46
N ALA A 74 4.09 -10.65 9.55
CA ALA A 74 4.12 -9.98 8.25
C ALA A 74 2.93 -10.39 7.39
N ALA A 75 2.54 -11.67 7.41
CA ALA A 75 1.36 -12.15 6.68
C ALA A 75 0.06 -11.50 7.16
N VAL A 76 -0.13 -11.42 8.49
CA VAL A 76 -1.30 -10.72 9.06
C VAL A 76 -1.27 -9.23 8.70
N ALA A 77 -0.12 -8.57 8.84
CA ALA A 77 0.03 -7.17 8.45
C ALA A 77 -0.29 -6.95 6.96
N ALA A 78 0.10 -7.89 6.09
CA ALA A 78 -0.18 -7.81 4.66
C ALA A 78 -1.68 -7.88 4.36
N VAL A 79 -2.38 -8.87 4.94
CA VAL A 79 -3.84 -9.01 4.82
C VAL A 79 -4.55 -7.77 5.35
N CYS A 80 -4.20 -7.32 6.56
CA CYS A 80 -4.80 -6.13 7.17
C CYS A 80 -4.54 -4.87 6.33
N GLY A 81 -3.32 -4.69 5.82
CA GLY A 81 -2.96 -3.56 4.95
C GLY A 81 -3.80 -3.56 3.68
N SER A 82 -4.00 -4.72 3.05
CA SER A 82 -4.81 -4.85 1.84
C SER A 82 -6.29 -4.54 2.11
N VAL A 83 -6.86 -5.13 3.17
CA VAL A 83 -8.25 -4.88 3.59
C VAL A 83 -8.48 -3.40 3.88
N VAL A 84 -7.60 -2.77 4.67
CA VAL A 84 -7.67 -1.35 5.00
C VAL A 84 -7.61 -0.49 3.74
N ALA A 85 -6.77 -0.87 2.78
CA ALA A 85 -6.63 -0.14 1.54
C ALA A 85 -7.87 -0.18 0.67
N VAL A 86 -8.46 -1.37 0.47
CA VAL A 86 -9.70 -1.52 -0.31
C VAL A 86 -10.84 -0.74 0.35
N LEU A 87 -10.99 -0.84 1.67
CA LEU A 87 -12.01 -0.08 2.41
C LEU A 87 -11.80 1.43 2.29
N THR A 88 -10.56 1.91 2.40
CA THR A 88 -10.22 3.33 2.26
C THR A 88 -10.52 3.81 0.84
N ALA A 89 -10.15 3.03 -0.18
CA ALA A 89 -10.40 3.37 -1.57
C ALA A 89 -11.90 3.41 -1.90
N CYS A 90 -12.68 2.46 -1.38
CA CYS A 90 -14.14 2.47 -1.50
C CYS A 90 -14.77 3.69 -0.79
N ALA A 91 -14.32 3.99 0.42
CA ALA A 91 -14.79 5.15 1.19
C ALA A 91 -14.47 6.49 0.52
N MET A 92 -13.39 6.53 -0.27
CA MET A 92 -12.98 7.69 -1.05
C MET A 92 -13.66 7.80 -2.43
N GLY A 93 -14.52 6.85 -2.82
CA GLY A 93 -15.16 6.86 -4.14
C GLY A 93 -14.18 6.66 -5.30
N LEU A 94 -13.06 5.96 -5.06
CA LEU A 94 -12.06 5.71 -6.10
C LEU A 94 -12.59 4.74 -7.17
N PRO A 95 -12.08 4.80 -8.42
CA PRO A 95 -12.59 3.98 -9.53
C PRO A 95 -12.54 2.48 -9.24
N ALA A 96 -13.67 1.79 -9.40
CA ALA A 96 -13.82 0.37 -9.06
C ALA A 96 -12.83 -0.53 -9.81
N ASP A 97 -12.63 -0.28 -11.10
CA ASP A 97 -11.69 -1.02 -11.96
C ASP A 97 -10.24 -0.98 -11.41
N ARG A 98 -9.85 0.15 -10.82
CA ARG A 98 -8.52 0.36 -10.24
C ARG A 98 -8.41 -0.27 -8.84
N ILE A 99 -9.50 -0.29 -8.08
CA ILE A 99 -9.58 -0.99 -6.78
C ILE A 99 -9.48 -2.49 -7.02
N GLU A 100 -10.26 -3.03 -7.95
CA GLU A 100 -10.26 -4.44 -8.34
C GLU A 100 -8.91 -4.89 -8.90
N ALA A 101 -8.24 -4.04 -9.68
CA ALA A 101 -6.88 -4.30 -10.15
C ALA A 101 -5.80 -4.20 -9.05
N GLY A 102 -6.17 -3.94 -7.79
CA GLY A 102 -5.26 -3.88 -6.65
C GLY A 102 -4.36 -2.64 -6.59
N LEU A 103 -4.59 -1.64 -7.45
CA LEU A 103 -3.67 -0.51 -7.66
C LEU A 103 -3.64 0.51 -6.51
N TYR A 104 -4.66 0.49 -5.65
CA TYR A 104 -4.68 1.25 -4.40
C TYR A 104 -4.25 0.41 -3.19
N GLY A 105 -4.06 -0.91 -3.35
CA GLY A 105 -3.78 -1.85 -2.27
C GLY A 105 -2.29 -2.02 -1.95
N TYR A 106 -1.47 -2.26 -2.97
CA TYR A 106 -0.11 -2.77 -2.76
C TYR A 106 0.81 -1.85 -1.96
N ASN A 107 0.71 -0.52 -2.13
CA ASN A 107 1.48 0.43 -1.33
C ASN A 107 1.12 0.35 0.16
N ALA A 108 -0.18 0.27 0.46
CA ALA A 108 -0.67 0.14 1.84
C ALA A 108 -0.28 -1.19 2.48
N VAL A 109 -0.27 -2.29 1.70
CA VAL A 109 0.24 -3.60 2.14
C VAL A 109 1.71 -3.48 2.57
N LEU A 110 2.54 -2.87 1.74
CA LEU A 110 3.97 -2.67 2.05
C LEU A 110 4.17 -1.76 3.27
N VAL A 111 3.39 -0.68 3.41
CA VAL A 111 3.43 0.20 4.58
C VAL A 111 3.08 -0.57 5.86
N ALA A 112 2.02 -1.38 5.82
CA ALA A 112 1.59 -2.19 6.96
C ALA A 112 2.68 -3.19 7.38
N ILE A 113 3.28 -3.93 6.43
CA ILE A 113 4.38 -4.87 6.72
C ILE A 113 5.59 -4.12 7.29
N ALA A 114 5.97 -2.99 6.70
CA ALA A 114 7.11 -2.20 7.13
C ALA A 114 6.96 -1.74 8.58
N LEU A 115 5.81 -1.17 8.94
CA LEU A 115 5.61 -0.59 10.28
C LEU A 115 5.23 -1.63 11.33
N ALA A 116 4.42 -2.65 11.00
CA ALA A 116 3.92 -3.60 11.98
C ALA A 116 4.81 -4.84 12.16
N ALA A 117 5.66 -5.17 11.17
CA ALA A 117 6.45 -6.40 11.19
C ALA A 117 7.96 -6.21 11.02
N THR A 118 8.42 -5.04 10.55
CA THR A 118 9.83 -4.85 10.16
C THR A 118 10.57 -3.81 11.00
N PHE A 119 10.06 -2.57 11.07
CA PHE A 119 10.79 -1.43 11.62
C PHE A 119 10.39 -1.05 13.05
N LEU A 120 9.18 -1.40 13.50
CA LEU A 120 8.72 -1.12 14.86
C LEU A 120 8.35 -2.41 15.58
N PRO A 121 8.57 -2.50 16.90
CA PRO A 121 8.08 -3.61 17.70
C PRO A 121 6.55 -3.63 17.68
N LEU A 122 5.97 -4.83 17.55
CA LEU A 122 4.51 -4.98 17.50
C LEU A 122 3.91 -4.76 18.89
N THR A 123 3.11 -3.71 19.00
CA THR A 123 2.30 -3.34 20.17
C THR A 123 0.92 -2.88 19.66
N ARG A 124 -0.07 -2.77 20.55
CA ARG A 124 -1.39 -2.21 20.16
C ARG A 124 -1.28 -0.82 19.53
N TRP A 125 -0.36 -0.01 20.03
CA TRP A 125 -0.15 1.36 19.57
C TRP A 125 0.49 1.37 18.18
N THR A 126 1.56 0.59 17.98
CA THR A 126 2.24 0.50 16.68
C THR A 126 1.39 -0.19 15.62
N ALA A 127 0.50 -1.11 16.00
CA ALA A 127 -0.50 -1.69 15.10
C ALA A 127 -1.51 -0.63 14.62
N GLY A 128 -2.05 0.19 15.52
CA GLY A 128 -2.92 1.31 15.16
C GLY A 128 -2.19 2.36 14.30
N TYR A 129 -0.92 2.62 14.61
CA TYR A 129 -0.07 3.52 13.83
C TYR A 129 0.19 3.00 12.41
N ALA A 130 0.45 1.70 12.25
CA ALA A 130 0.62 1.05 10.96
C ALA A 130 -0.67 1.08 10.13
N ALA A 131 -1.83 0.86 10.76
CA ALA A 131 -3.13 0.99 10.09
C ALA A 131 -3.38 2.42 9.61
N LEU A 132 -3.10 3.43 10.45
CA LEU A 132 -3.20 4.84 10.07
C LEU A 132 -2.28 5.18 8.89
N ALA A 133 -1.04 4.67 8.88
CA ALA A 133 -0.11 4.85 7.78
C ALA A 133 -0.61 4.19 6.48
N ALA A 134 -1.17 2.97 6.59
CA ALA A 134 -1.75 2.28 5.46
C ALA A 134 -2.93 3.08 4.87
N VAL A 135 -3.85 3.59 5.71
CA VAL A 135 -4.93 4.50 5.30
C VAL A 135 -4.36 5.73 4.59
N ALA A 136 -3.36 6.41 5.18
CA ALA A 136 -2.76 7.61 4.61
C ALA A 136 -2.06 7.36 3.26
N SER A 137 -1.55 6.14 3.03
CA SER A 137 -0.88 5.78 1.78
C SER A 137 -1.83 5.67 0.58
N VAL A 138 -3.13 5.43 0.79
CA VAL A 138 -4.13 5.29 -0.28
C VAL A 138 -4.41 6.61 -1.02
N PRO A 139 -4.82 7.71 -0.34
CA PRO A 139 -4.99 9.01 -1.00
C PRO A 139 -3.65 9.50 -1.58
N PHE A 140 -2.53 9.20 -0.92
CA PHE A 140 -1.22 9.54 -1.44
C PHE A 140 -0.88 8.78 -2.73
N THR A 141 -1.25 7.49 -2.82
CA THR A 141 -1.14 6.69 -4.04
C THR A 141 -1.98 7.28 -5.16
N ALA A 142 -3.23 7.68 -4.87
CA ALA A 142 -4.10 8.32 -5.86
C ALA A 142 -3.53 9.66 -6.34
N ALA A 143 -3.07 10.51 -5.43
CA ALA A 143 -2.46 11.79 -5.75
C ALA A 143 -1.17 11.63 -6.55
N TRP A 144 -0.32 10.67 -6.19
CA TRP A 144 0.93 10.39 -6.92
C TRP A 144 0.64 9.86 -8.32
N GLN A 145 -0.34 8.97 -8.47
CA GLN A 145 -0.78 8.50 -9.78
C GLN A 145 -1.20 9.69 -10.65
N ALA A 146 -2.07 10.58 -10.14
CA ALA A 146 -2.52 11.77 -10.87
C ALA A 146 -1.35 12.71 -11.24
N PHE A 147 -0.40 12.92 -10.34
CA PHE A 147 0.78 13.74 -10.58
C PHE A 147 1.72 13.14 -11.64
N ALA A 148 1.88 11.81 -11.67
CA ALA A 148 2.77 11.11 -12.59
C ALA A 148 2.16 10.84 -13.98
N GLN A 149 0.87 11.17 -14.18
CA GLN A 149 0.18 10.99 -15.46
C GLN A 149 0.87 11.68 -16.65
N PRO A 150 1.28 12.97 -16.56
CA PRO A 150 1.84 13.67 -17.72
C PRO A 150 3.16 13.08 -18.22
N SER A 151 3.86 12.31 -17.38
CA SER A 151 5.14 11.68 -17.70
C SER A 151 5.01 10.19 -18.05
N GLY A 152 3.79 9.66 -18.17
CA GLY A 152 3.57 8.26 -18.50
C GLY A 152 3.88 7.28 -17.35
N GLY A 153 4.21 7.79 -16.16
CA GLY A 153 4.84 7.02 -15.10
C GLY A 153 3.84 6.24 -14.24
N SER A 154 4.11 4.95 -14.04
CA SER A 154 3.54 4.22 -12.91
C SER A 154 4.05 4.83 -11.60
N PRO A 155 3.22 5.00 -10.56
CA PRO A 155 3.69 5.43 -9.24
C PRO A 155 4.73 4.46 -8.64
N PHE A 156 4.84 3.24 -9.18
CA PHE A 156 5.58 2.13 -8.59
C PHE A 156 5.28 2.07 -7.09
N THR A 157 6.30 1.91 -6.25
CA THR A 157 6.17 1.90 -4.80
C THR A 157 6.62 3.22 -4.15
N TRP A 158 6.66 4.33 -4.88
CA TRP A 158 6.96 5.64 -4.29
C TRP A 158 6.02 6.02 -3.15
N PRO A 159 4.68 5.80 -3.27
CA PRO A 159 3.77 6.07 -2.17
C PRO A 159 4.14 5.31 -0.89
N PHE A 160 4.43 4.01 -1.01
CA PHE A 160 4.95 3.21 0.10
C PHE A 160 6.22 3.80 0.73
N VAL A 161 7.22 4.13 -0.10
CA VAL A 161 8.53 4.62 0.37
C VAL A 161 8.37 5.90 1.19
N VAL A 162 7.71 6.90 0.61
CA VAL A 162 7.57 8.23 1.24
C VAL A 162 6.66 8.15 2.47
N THR A 163 5.52 7.45 2.39
CA THR A 163 4.65 7.28 3.57
C THR A 163 5.40 6.59 4.70
N THR A 164 6.16 5.53 4.42
CA THR A 164 6.93 4.82 5.45
C THR A 164 8.01 5.71 6.05
N TRP A 165 8.74 6.50 5.24
CA TRP A 165 9.72 7.45 5.76
C TRP A 165 9.10 8.51 6.65
N LEU A 166 7.99 9.12 6.25
CA LEU A 166 7.31 10.13 7.05
C LEU A 166 6.84 9.56 8.38
N PHE A 167 6.23 8.37 8.36
CA PHE A 167 5.76 7.73 9.59
C PHE A 167 6.92 7.29 10.48
N LEU A 168 8.03 6.79 9.95
CA LEU A 168 9.22 6.47 10.75
C LEU A 168 9.92 7.72 11.29
N ALA A 169 9.96 8.83 10.54
CA ALA A 169 10.54 10.09 10.98
C ALA A 169 9.71 10.75 12.10
N ALA A 170 8.39 10.57 12.08
CA ALA A 170 7.50 11.08 13.13
C ALA A 170 7.58 10.28 14.43
N VAL A 171 8.02 9.02 14.38
CA VAL A 171 8.07 8.12 15.54
C VAL A 171 8.73 8.80 16.75
N PRO A 172 9.97 9.33 16.70
CA PRO A 172 10.64 10.00 17.84
C PRO A 172 9.84 11.09 18.56
N ALA A 173 8.93 11.78 17.87
CA ALA A 173 8.12 12.86 18.43
C ALA A 173 6.83 12.41 19.12
N LEU A 174 6.49 11.11 19.04
CA LEU A 174 5.25 10.55 19.58
C LEU A 174 5.46 9.87 20.93
N ASP A 175 4.57 10.14 21.89
CA ASP A 175 4.51 9.41 23.16
C ASP A 175 3.95 8.00 22.95
N ARG A 176 4.70 6.97 23.34
CA ARG A 176 4.41 5.56 23.04
C ARG A 176 4.11 4.77 24.30
N PRO A 177 2.84 4.64 24.72
CA PRO A 177 2.47 3.77 25.81
C PRO A 177 2.75 2.31 25.43
N GLY A 178 3.82 1.73 25.99
CA GLY A 178 4.20 0.32 25.81
C GLY A 178 5.67 0.08 25.42
N ILE A 179 6.33 1.03 24.75
CA ILE A 179 7.76 0.91 24.39
C ILE A 179 8.65 1.51 25.49
N SER A 180 8.20 2.59 26.14
CA SER A 180 8.95 3.24 27.22
C SER A 180 8.99 2.42 28.52
N LEU A 181 8.06 1.48 28.73
CA LEU A 181 8.02 0.64 29.94
C LEU A 181 9.07 -0.49 29.94
N GLU A 182 9.60 -0.85 28.76
CA GLU A 182 10.66 -1.87 28.63
C GLU A 182 12.05 -1.29 28.86
N LYS A 183 12.23 0.03 28.67
CA LYS A 183 13.47 0.75 29.05
C LYS A 183 13.55 1.12 30.53
N ALA A 184 12.48 0.93 31.30
CA ALA A 184 12.37 1.31 32.71
C ALA A 184 12.39 0.10 33.66
N LYS A 185 12.69 -1.09 33.16
CA LYS A 185 12.92 -2.33 33.93
C LYS A 185 14.29 -2.88 33.59
#